data_AF-A0A2K3M178-F1
#
_entry.id   AF-A0A2K3M178-F1
#
_cell.length_a   1.000
_cell.length_b   1.000
_cell.length_c   1.000
_cell.angle_alpha   90.00
_cell.angle_beta   90.00
_cell.angle_gamma   90.00
#
_symmetry.space_group_name_H-M   'P 1'
#
loop_
_entity.id
_entity.type
_entity.pdbx_description
1 polymer ?
#
loop_
_entity_poly.entity_id
_entity_poly.type
_entity_poly.pdbx_seq_one_letter_code
_entity_poly.pdbx_strand_id
1 'polypeptide(L)'
;MQKLYDTPGVHLHHRQTAVVHSEDLSSLAPKSRLRGLSFPSSQVNSNNTEEGASTVNGLNGFSIFWGGLVRIDVLKALPETSLTFYGPKRLPIHMVPTEKADEFYQKELGVLLIPPSGREKAENWKLDGEHKLQIKFEDAERPACDIAISGLGWLSVEPVSRSHKFFQQTPIETAGELLLAVHVPKPVEIFVRPPIPVGKAGAEWYQYRELTDKEQETRPKWYF
;
A
#
# COMPACT_ATOMS: atom_id res chain seq x y z
N MET A 1 -25.42 -16.67 -36.55
CA MET A 1 -24.93 -15.56 -35.70
C MET A 1 -25.03 -15.98 -34.25
N GLN A 2 -23.91 -15.99 -33.52
CA GLN A 2 -23.93 -16.13 -32.06
C GLN A 2 -24.36 -14.78 -31.47
N LYS A 3 -25.32 -14.79 -30.53
CA LYS A 3 -25.79 -13.58 -29.86
C LYS A 3 -24.98 -13.38 -28.57
N LEU A 4 -24.54 -12.15 -28.32
CA LEU A 4 -23.93 -11.74 -27.05
C LEU A 4 -25.03 -11.13 -26.18
N TYR A 5 -25.14 -11.57 -24.93
CA TYR A 5 -26.10 -11.04 -23.97
C TYR A 5 -25.34 -10.32 -22.86
N ASP A 6 -25.73 -9.08 -22.60
CA ASP A 6 -25.24 -8.33 -21.46
C ASP A 6 -25.91 -8.83 -20.17
N THR A 7 -25.12 -8.95 -19.10
CA THR A 7 -25.58 -9.44 -17.80
C THR A 7 -25.48 -8.31 -16.78
N PRO A 8 -26.44 -8.18 -15.84
CA PRO A 8 -26.36 -7.18 -14.78
C PRO A 8 -25.01 -7.21 -14.06
N GLY A 9 -24.41 -6.04 -13.85
CA GLY A 9 -23.13 -5.91 -13.17
C GLY A 9 -23.22 -6.36 -11.71
N VAL A 10 -22.23 -7.13 -11.25
CA VAL A 10 -22.16 -7.59 -9.87
C VAL A 10 -21.48 -6.53 -9.00
N HIS A 11 -22.17 -6.11 -7.92
CA HIS A 11 -21.60 -5.21 -6.93
C HIS A 11 -20.75 -5.99 -5.91
N LEU A 12 -19.50 -5.58 -5.71
CA LEU A 12 -18.58 -6.21 -4.76
C LEU A 12 -18.46 -5.35 -3.49
N HIS A 13 -19.14 -5.78 -2.43
CA HIS A 13 -19.23 -5.07 -1.15
C HIS A 13 -17.88 -4.93 -0.43
N HIS A 14 -16.92 -5.79 -0.73
CA HIS A 14 -15.60 -5.75 -0.11
C HIS A 14 -14.65 -4.69 -0.69
N ARG A 15 -15.09 -3.94 -1.71
CA ARG A 15 -14.25 -2.90 -2.32
C ARG A 15 -14.34 -1.63 -1.51
N GLN A 16 -13.23 -0.92 -1.33
CA GLN A 16 -13.20 0.41 -0.72
C GLN A 16 -14.20 1.37 -1.39
N THR A 17 -14.33 1.30 -2.73
CA THR A 17 -15.30 2.09 -3.51
C THR A 17 -16.76 1.76 -3.23
N ALA A 18 -17.07 0.63 -2.60
CA ALA A 18 -18.43 0.27 -2.17
C ALA A 18 -18.77 0.84 -0.78
N VAL A 19 -17.76 1.22 0.00
CA VAL A 19 -17.92 1.67 1.39
C VAL A 19 -17.83 3.20 1.51
N VAL A 20 -17.00 3.86 0.69
CA VAL A 20 -16.84 5.32 0.74
C VAL A 20 -18.11 6.05 0.26
N HIS A 21 -18.32 7.26 0.77
CA HIS A 21 -19.40 8.13 0.32
C HIS A 21 -19.28 8.49 -1.16
N SER A 22 -20.42 8.71 -1.82
CA SER A 22 -20.51 8.86 -3.28
C SER A 22 -19.68 10.04 -3.81
N GLU A 23 -19.59 11.13 -3.04
CA GLU A 23 -18.88 12.34 -3.41
C GLU A 23 -17.36 12.13 -3.41
N ASP A 24 -16.89 11.18 -2.58
CA ASP A 24 -15.47 10.85 -2.42
C ASP A 24 -14.99 9.82 -3.44
N LEU A 25 -15.88 9.15 -4.17
CA LEU A 25 -15.53 8.13 -5.18
C LEU A 25 -14.56 8.67 -6.25
N SER A 26 -14.71 9.94 -6.61
CA SER A 26 -13.86 10.60 -7.62
C SER A 26 -12.40 10.78 -7.15
N SER A 27 -12.16 10.73 -5.83
CA SER A 27 -10.81 10.79 -5.24
C SER A 27 -10.10 9.44 -5.31
N LEU A 28 -10.85 8.33 -5.27
CA LEU A 28 -10.33 6.97 -5.43
C LEU A 28 -10.09 6.60 -6.89
N ALA A 29 -10.75 7.25 -7.84
CA ALA A 29 -10.57 6.96 -9.26
C ALA A 29 -9.20 7.44 -9.77
N PRO A 30 -8.32 6.56 -10.27
CA PRO A 30 -7.04 6.96 -10.83
C PRO A 30 -7.24 7.73 -12.14
N LYS A 31 -6.80 8.99 -12.17
CA LYS A 31 -6.87 9.87 -13.36
C LYS A 31 -5.62 9.83 -14.24
N SER A 32 -4.58 9.16 -13.75
CA SER A 32 -3.30 9.02 -14.44
C SER A 32 -2.65 7.70 -14.01
N ARG A 33 -1.56 7.33 -14.68
CA ARG A 33 -0.72 6.21 -14.26
C ARG A 33 -0.36 6.34 -12.78
N LEU A 34 -0.51 5.26 -12.03
CA LEU A 34 -0.12 5.20 -10.63
C LEU A 34 1.39 5.40 -10.47
N ARG A 35 1.79 6.13 -9.43
CA ARG A 35 3.19 6.36 -9.07
C ARG A 35 3.37 5.88 -7.64
N GLY A 36 4.43 5.12 -7.41
CA GLY A 36 4.78 4.64 -6.07
C GLY A 36 5.20 5.81 -5.18
N LEU A 37 4.68 5.86 -3.96
CA LEU A 37 5.17 6.74 -2.89
C LEU A 37 5.77 5.88 -1.79
N SER A 38 7.09 5.99 -1.58
CA SER A 38 7.85 5.13 -0.67
C SER A 38 8.10 5.78 0.69
N PHE A 39 7.99 4.99 1.76
CA PHE A 39 8.31 5.37 3.14
C PHE A 39 9.36 4.41 3.72
N PRO A 40 10.29 4.87 4.58
CA PRO A 40 10.47 6.26 5.01
C PRO A 40 11.00 7.11 3.83
N SER A 41 10.42 8.29 3.61
CA SER A 41 10.87 9.21 2.56
C SER A 41 12.04 10.04 3.09
N SER A 42 13.11 10.18 2.30
CA SER A 42 14.28 10.99 2.66
C SER A 42 13.94 12.46 2.96
N GLN A 43 12.77 12.94 2.54
CA GLN A 43 12.28 14.30 2.78
C GLN A 43 11.50 14.49 4.10
N VAL A 44 11.16 13.40 4.81
CA VAL A 44 10.39 13.49 6.06
C VAL A 44 11.26 13.98 7.23
N ASN A 45 12.58 14.03 7.06
CA ASN A 45 13.52 14.54 8.06
C ASN A 45 13.54 16.07 8.24
N SER A 46 12.76 16.86 7.48
CA SER A 46 12.98 18.32 7.46
C SER A 46 11.82 19.21 7.92
N ASN A 47 10.54 18.79 7.86
CA ASN A 47 9.47 19.81 7.91
C ASN A 47 8.40 19.67 9.01
N ASN A 48 8.29 18.55 9.75
CA ASN A 48 7.22 18.38 10.75
C ASN A 48 7.70 17.81 12.10
N THR A 49 8.94 18.07 12.49
CA THR A 49 9.40 17.73 13.84
C THR A 49 9.20 18.95 14.74
N GLU A 50 7.99 19.10 15.28
CA GLU A 50 7.86 19.77 16.56
C GLU A 50 8.74 19.01 17.57
N GLU A 51 9.50 19.82 18.32
CA GLU A 51 10.59 19.49 19.24
C GLU A 51 10.50 18.10 19.89
N GLY A 52 11.43 17.19 19.52
CA GLY A 52 11.71 15.98 20.30
C GLY A 52 11.99 14.68 19.54
N ALA A 53 11.74 14.58 18.23
CA ALA A 53 11.98 13.32 17.51
C ALA A 53 13.43 13.19 17.06
N SER A 54 14.20 12.42 17.83
CA SER A 54 15.45 11.77 17.40
C SER A 54 15.36 11.29 15.96
N THR A 55 16.44 11.44 15.19
CA THR A 55 16.68 10.87 13.85
C THR A 55 16.16 9.43 13.76
N VAL A 56 14.91 9.22 13.34
CA VAL A 56 14.33 7.88 13.29
C VAL A 56 14.82 7.20 12.02
N ASN A 57 15.77 6.29 12.17
CA ASN A 57 16.14 5.34 11.14
C ASN A 57 15.11 4.20 11.12
N GLY A 58 14.13 4.27 10.22
CA GLY A 58 13.19 3.17 9.94
C GLY A 58 11.73 3.48 10.23
N LEU A 59 10.89 2.43 10.22
CA LEU A 59 9.44 2.53 10.32
C LEU A 59 8.86 2.10 11.68
N ASN A 60 9.67 1.51 12.56
CA ASN A 60 9.20 1.00 13.86
C ASN A 60 8.58 2.13 14.71
N GLY A 61 7.43 1.84 15.33
CA GLY A 61 6.76 2.80 16.21
C GLY A 61 6.01 3.91 15.46
N PHE A 62 5.85 3.78 14.12
CA PHE A 62 5.02 4.68 13.32
C PHE A 62 3.76 3.99 12.79
N SER A 63 2.71 4.80 12.66
CA SER A 63 1.47 4.47 11.97
C SER A 63 1.36 5.28 10.70
N ILE A 64 0.99 4.64 9.60
CA ILE A 64 0.83 5.27 8.29
C ILE A 64 -0.65 5.27 7.92
N PHE A 65 -1.21 6.45 7.71
CA PHE A 65 -2.58 6.67 7.23
C PHE A 65 -2.60 6.89 5.73
N TRP A 66 -3.51 6.23 5.03
CA TRP A 66 -3.79 6.46 3.62
C TRP A 66 -5.20 7.04 3.45
N GLY A 67 -5.26 8.37 3.42
CA GLY A 67 -6.48 9.12 3.72
C GLY A 67 -7.04 8.76 5.10
N GLY A 68 -8.36 8.85 5.25
CA GLY A 68 -9.08 8.30 6.40
C GLY A 68 -9.45 6.82 6.24
N LEU A 69 -8.97 6.16 5.17
CA LEU A 69 -9.49 4.86 4.71
C LEU A 69 -8.70 3.67 5.22
N VAL A 70 -7.41 3.85 5.50
CA VAL A 70 -6.50 2.78 5.91
C VAL A 70 -5.54 3.34 6.95
N ARG A 71 -5.27 2.56 8.00
CA ARG A 71 -4.18 2.80 8.94
C ARG A 71 -3.30 1.55 8.99
N ILE A 72 -1.99 1.73 8.95
CA ILE A 72 -1.01 0.65 9.00
C ILE A 72 -0.07 0.93 10.16
N ASP A 73 -0.16 0.12 11.20
CA ASP A 73 0.71 0.21 12.38
C ASP A 73 1.91 -0.71 12.16
N VAL A 74 3.10 -0.12 12.14
CA VAL A 74 4.35 -0.86 11.94
C VAL A 74 4.86 -1.33 13.30
N LEU A 75 4.55 -2.58 13.62
CA LEU A 75 4.87 -3.19 14.92
C LEU A 75 6.33 -3.63 14.99
N LYS A 76 6.86 -4.14 13.87
CA LYS A 76 8.24 -4.57 13.74
C LYS A 76 8.69 -4.47 12.28
N ALA A 77 9.80 -3.82 12.01
CA ALA A 77 10.42 -3.71 10.69
C ALA A 77 11.94 -3.65 10.82
N LEU A 78 12.67 -4.09 9.81
CA LEU A 78 14.10 -3.78 9.70
C LEU A 78 14.28 -2.27 9.44
N PRO A 79 15.39 -1.64 9.89
CA PRO A 79 15.66 -0.22 9.65
C PRO A 79 15.60 0.18 8.18
N GLU A 80 16.01 -0.72 7.28
CA GLU A 80 16.06 -0.50 5.84
C GLU A 80 14.70 -0.74 5.15
N THR A 81 13.70 -1.30 5.85
CA THR A 81 12.41 -1.67 5.26
C THR A 81 11.75 -0.45 4.63
N SER A 82 11.24 -0.62 3.41
CA SER A 82 10.43 0.39 2.74
C SER A 82 9.06 -0.11 2.35
N LEU A 83 8.05 0.72 2.57
CA LEU A 83 6.68 0.50 2.11
C LEU A 83 6.37 1.47 0.98
N THR A 84 6.09 0.94 -0.21
CA THR A 84 5.77 1.75 -1.39
C THR A 84 4.30 1.64 -1.75
N PHE A 85 3.56 2.74 -1.62
CA PHE A 85 2.13 2.82 -1.86
C PHE A 85 1.83 3.10 -3.32
N TYR A 86 0.96 2.28 -3.92
CA TYR A 86 0.47 2.42 -5.28
C TYR A 86 -1.05 2.56 -5.28
N GLY A 87 -1.50 3.80 -5.43
CA GLY A 87 -2.93 4.11 -5.54
C GLY A 87 -3.18 5.57 -5.91
N PRO A 88 -4.39 6.08 -5.70
CA PRO A 88 -4.84 7.35 -6.24
C PRO A 88 -3.98 8.51 -5.71
N LYS A 89 -3.37 9.29 -6.62
CA LYS A 89 -2.45 10.40 -6.26
C LYS A 89 -3.10 11.46 -5.36
N ARG A 90 -4.42 11.60 -5.42
CA ARG A 90 -5.19 12.57 -4.63
C ARG A 90 -5.36 12.15 -3.17
N LEU A 91 -5.08 10.88 -2.86
CA LEU A 91 -5.24 10.34 -1.52
C LEU A 91 -3.97 10.63 -0.72
N PRO A 92 -4.04 11.48 0.32
CA PRO A 92 -2.87 11.84 1.10
C PRO A 92 -2.36 10.64 1.90
N ILE A 93 -1.06 10.61 2.15
CA ILE A 93 -0.44 9.64 3.04
C ILE A 93 0.25 10.40 4.16
N HIS A 94 -0.10 10.06 5.41
CA HIS A 94 0.45 10.70 6.61
C HIS A 94 1.10 9.65 7.49
N MET A 95 2.26 9.96 8.07
CA MET A 95 2.96 9.09 9.00
C MET A 95 3.09 9.81 10.34
N VAL A 96 2.70 9.15 11.42
CA VAL A 96 2.73 9.70 12.79
C VAL A 96 3.25 8.65 13.77
N PRO A 97 3.83 9.05 14.92
CA PRO A 97 4.14 8.11 15.98
C PRO A 97 2.90 7.32 16.41
N THR A 98 3.02 6.00 16.55
CA THR A 98 1.88 5.11 16.83
C THR A 98 1.15 5.48 18.13
N GLU A 99 1.88 5.95 19.14
CA GLU A 99 1.31 6.46 20.40
C GLU A 99 0.36 7.65 20.22
N LYS A 100 0.49 8.41 19.13
CA LYS A 100 -0.37 9.56 18.79
C LYS A 100 -1.41 9.22 17.71
N ALA A 101 -1.39 8.00 17.17
CA ALA A 101 -2.17 7.66 15.98
C ALA A 101 -3.68 7.71 16.23
N ASP A 102 -4.15 7.28 17.41
CA ASP A 102 -5.57 7.35 17.77
C ASP A 102 -6.06 8.79 17.89
N GLU A 103 -5.33 9.64 18.62
CA GLU A 103 -5.65 11.06 18.77
C GLU A 103 -5.61 11.80 17.42
N PHE A 104 -4.56 11.54 16.64
CA PHE A 104 -4.40 12.12 15.30
C PHE A 104 -5.56 11.72 14.39
N TYR A 105 -5.95 10.44 14.39
CA TYR A 105 -7.10 9.98 13.59
C TYR A 105 -8.38 10.69 14.02
N GLN A 106 -8.68 10.72 15.32
CA GLN A 106 -9.89 11.37 15.83
C GLN A 106 -9.96 12.86 15.49
N LYS A 107 -8.82 13.57 15.55
CA LYS A 107 -8.76 15.01 15.30
C LYS A 107 -8.84 15.36 13.81
N GLU A 108 -8.14 14.60 12.98
CA GLU A 108 -7.84 14.94 11.59
C GLU A 108 -8.69 14.19 10.55
N LEU A 109 -9.51 13.21 10.96
CA LEU A 109 -10.50 12.56 10.10
C LEU A 109 -11.50 13.58 9.55
N GLY A 110 -11.66 13.59 8.22
CA GLY A 110 -12.49 14.59 7.55
C GLY A 110 -11.81 15.94 7.29
N VAL A 111 -10.57 16.14 7.74
CA VAL A 111 -9.78 17.38 7.55
C VAL A 111 -8.52 17.11 6.73
N LEU A 112 -7.51 16.48 7.33
CA LEU A 112 -6.29 16.04 6.62
C LEU A 112 -6.45 14.59 6.12
N LEU A 113 -7.09 13.75 6.92
CA LEU A 113 -7.36 12.36 6.58
C LEU A 113 -8.66 12.28 5.78
N ILE A 114 -8.55 12.63 4.51
CA ILE A 114 -9.63 12.60 3.53
C ILE A 114 -9.33 11.56 2.44
N PRO A 115 -10.34 10.81 1.95
CA PRO A 115 -11.72 10.76 2.41
C PRO A 115 -11.89 9.88 3.67
N PRO A 116 -13.04 9.94 4.39
CA PRO A 116 -14.24 10.74 4.08
C PRO A 116 -13.99 12.25 4.11
N SER A 117 -14.60 13.02 3.20
CA SER A 117 -14.42 14.48 3.17
C SER A 117 -15.45 15.20 4.04
N GLY A 118 -14.97 15.96 5.03
CA GLY A 118 -15.80 16.73 5.96
C GLY A 118 -16.13 15.98 7.25
N ARG A 119 -16.23 16.73 8.36
CA ARG A 119 -16.43 16.16 9.71
C ARG A 119 -17.75 15.40 9.86
N GLU A 120 -18.84 15.89 9.28
CA GLU A 120 -20.16 15.23 9.32
C GLU A 120 -20.11 13.80 8.78
N LYS A 121 -19.44 13.59 7.64
CA LYS A 121 -19.28 12.26 7.04
C LYS A 121 -18.32 11.37 7.84
N ALA A 122 -17.36 11.99 8.52
CA ALA A 122 -16.40 11.31 9.37
C ALA A 122 -17.00 10.77 10.67
N GLU A 123 -18.10 11.34 11.18
CA GLU A 123 -18.70 10.94 12.48
C GLU A 123 -19.01 9.45 12.58
N ASN A 124 -19.46 8.85 11.48
CA ASN A 124 -19.81 7.43 11.42
C ASN A 124 -18.73 6.56 10.76
N TRP A 125 -17.59 7.14 10.41
CA TRP A 125 -16.52 6.45 9.71
C TRP A 125 -15.52 5.83 10.68
N LYS A 126 -15.26 4.52 10.54
CA LYS A 126 -14.37 3.77 11.45
C LYS A 126 -13.57 2.70 10.70
N LEU A 127 -12.38 2.41 11.24
CA LEU A 127 -11.48 1.36 10.77
C LEU A 127 -11.54 0.13 11.68
N ASP A 128 -12.74 -0.45 11.79
CA ASP A 128 -13.04 -1.53 12.75
C ASP A 128 -12.52 -2.92 12.32
N GLY A 129 -11.95 -3.06 11.12
CA GLY A 129 -11.35 -4.30 10.64
C GLY A 129 -9.83 -4.28 10.82
N GLU A 130 -9.31 -5.13 11.71
CA GLU A 130 -7.87 -5.28 11.95
C GLU A 130 -7.33 -6.58 11.33
N HIS A 131 -6.22 -6.47 10.60
CA HIS A 131 -5.51 -7.60 10.00
C HIS A 131 -4.04 -7.57 10.42
N LYS A 132 -3.62 -8.56 11.22
CA LYS A 132 -2.22 -8.74 11.59
C LYS A 132 -1.49 -9.55 10.51
N LEU A 133 -0.42 -8.99 9.97
CA LEU A 133 0.36 -9.57 8.90
C LEU A 133 1.80 -9.80 9.37
N GLN A 134 2.30 -11.02 9.18
CA GLN A 134 3.69 -11.38 9.38
C GLN A 134 4.30 -11.73 8.03
N ILE A 135 5.28 -10.94 7.60
CA ILE A 135 5.92 -11.06 6.29
C ILE A 135 7.40 -11.36 6.53
N LYS A 136 7.90 -12.40 5.86
CA LYS A 136 9.31 -12.78 5.92
C LYS A 136 10.04 -12.25 4.69
N PHE A 137 11.27 -11.80 4.90
CA PHE A 137 12.16 -11.43 3.81
C PHE A 137 12.99 -12.65 3.40
N GLU A 138 12.81 -13.10 2.17
CA GLU A 138 13.57 -14.21 1.59
C GLU A 138 14.75 -13.73 0.75
N ASP A 139 14.61 -12.56 0.12
CA ASP A 139 15.56 -11.99 -0.83
C ASP A 139 15.51 -10.46 -0.72
N ALA A 140 16.64 -9.84 -0.41
CA ALA A 140 16.76 -8.38 -0.27
C ALA A 140 16.73 -7.62 -1.61
N GLU A 141 16.93 -8.31 -2.73
CA GLU A 141 16.97 -7.69 -4.05
C GLU A 141 15.61 -7.56 -4.71
N ARG A 142 14.57 -8.20 -4.16
CA ARG A 142 13.20 -8.11 -4.66
C ARG A 142 12.21 -7.72 -3.56
N PRO A 143 11.07 -7.11 -3.91
CA PRO A 143 9.98 -6.94 -2.96
C PRO A 143 9.51 -8.30 -2.42
N ALA A 144 9.15 -8.33 -1.15
CA ALA A 144 8.69 -9.55 -0.49
C ALA A 144 7.27 -9.93 -0.93
N CYS A 145 6.37 -8.95 -0.97
CA CYS A 145 4.98 -9.12 -1.38
C CYS A 145 4.32 -7.77 -1.68
N ASP A 146 3.12 -7.85 -2.27
CA ASP A 146 2.15 -6.76 -2.24
C ASP A 146 1.09 -7.06 -1.19
N ILE A 147 0.73 -6.07 -0.37
CA ILE A 147 -0.49 -6.09 0.44
C ILE A 147 -1.53 -5.27 -0.32
N ALA A 148 -2.51 -5.96 -0.93
CA ALA A 148 -3.55 -5.35 -1.73
C ALA A 148 -4.78 -5.01 -0.88
N ILE A 149 -5.29 -3.80 -1.07
CA ILE A 149 -6.49 -3.27 -0.41
C ILE A 149 -7.57 -3.11 -1.47
N SER A 150 -8.62 -3.93 -1.38
CA SER A 150 -9.58 -4.08 -2.46
C SER A 150 -10.28 -2.76 -2.78
N GLY A 151 -10.30 -2.37 -4.06
CA GLY A 151 -10.91 -1.11 -4.51
C GLY A 151 -10.08 0.15 -4.24
N LEU A 152 -8.89 0.05 -3.65
CA LEU A 152 -8.02 1.20 -3.38
C LEU A 152 -6.70 1.15 -4.16
N GLY A 153 -5.95 0.08 -3.97
CA GLY A 153 -4.56 -0.01 -4.43
C GLY A 153 -3.80 -1.09 -3.67
N TRP A 154 -2.48 -0.95 -3.61
CA TRP A 154 -1.65 -1.85 -2.82
C TRP A 154 -0.44 -1.12 -2.25
N LEU A 155 0.19 -1.73 -1.26
CA LEU A 155 1.53 -1.36 -0.81
C LEU A 155 2.48 -2.51 -1.14
N SER A 156 3.62 -2.17 -1.75
CA SER A 156 4.72 -3.09 -2.01
C SER A 156 5.65 -3.06 -0.81
N VAL A 157 5.98 -4.23 -0.28
CA VAL A 157 6.90 -4.38 0.85
C VAL A 157 8.30 -4.67 0.32
N GLU A 158 9.21 -3.73 0.50
CA GLU A 158 10.61 -3.85 0.07
C GLU A 158 11.51 -4.03 1.30
N PRO A 159 12.37 -5.06 1.36
CA PRO A 159 13.27 -5.28 2.51
C PRO A 159 14.25 -4.11 2.70
N VAL A 160 14.68 -3.49 1.60
CA VAL A 160 15.68 -2.43 1.57
C VAL A 160 15.18 -1.28 0.72
N SER A 161 15.13 -0.08 1.31
CA SER A 161 14.82 1.16 0.61
C SER A 161 15.82 1.41 -0.52
N ARG A 162 15.30 1.71 -1.71
CA ARG A 162 16.11 1.95 -2.90
C ARG A 162 17.05 3.14 -2.76
N SER A 163 16.70 4.15 -1.95
CA SER A 163 17.60 5.27 -1.65
C SER A 163 18.79 4.81 -0.82
N HIS A 164 18.63 3.80 0.03
CA HIS A 164 19.67 3.24 0.89
C HIS A 164 20.65 2.34 0.13
N LYS A 165 20.20 1.69 -0.96
CA LYS A 165 21.05 0.87 -1.85
C LYS A 165 22.23 1.63 -2.47
N PHE A 166 22.15 2.96 -2.57
CA PHE A 166 23.24 3.78 -3.10
C PHE A 166 24.33 4.14 -2.08
N PHE A 167 24.06 4.02 -0.77
CA PHE A 167 24.93 4.58 0.28
C PHE A 167 25.65 3.55 1.16
N GLN A 168 25.31 2.26 1.12
CA GLN A 168 25.98 1.24 1.94
C GLN A 168 26.42 0.01 1.14
N GLN A 169 27.68 -0.38 1.37
CA GLN A 169 28.32 -1.62 0.87
C GLN A 169 28.34 -2.74 1.93
N THR A 170 27.70 -2.56 3.09
CA THR A 170 27.69 -3.56 4.17
C THR A 170 26.62 -4.64 3.94
N PRO A 171 26.88 -5.92 4.29
CA PRO A 171 25.88 -6.97 4.17
C PRO A 171 24.68 -6.66 5.06
N ILE A 172 23.51 -6.48 4.43
CA ILE A 172 22.25 -6.26 5.13
C ILE A 172 21.82 -7.58 5.75
N GLU A 173 21.49 -7.59 7.05
CA GLU A 173 20.88 -8.73 7.71
C GLU A 173 19.56 -9.06 7.01
N THR A 174 19.59 -10.07 6.14
CA THR A 174 18.50 -10.41 5.21
C THR A 174 17.37 -11.18 5.92
N ALA A 175 17.66 -11.76 7.08
CA ALA A 175 16.74 -12.55 7.88
C ALA A 175 15.89 -11.66 8.80
N GLY A 176 15.06 -10.81 8.20
CA GLY A 176 14.09 -9.97 8.91
C GLY A 176 12.66 -10.47 8.75
N GLU A 177 11.85 -10.18 9.77
CA GLU A 177 10.39 -10.24 9.65
C GLU A 177 9.80 -8.84 9.79
N LEU A 178 8.75 -8.59 9.03
CA LEU A 178 7.91 -7.40 9.13
C LEU A 178 6.58 -7.81 9.75
N LEU A 179 6.20 -7.12 10.84
CA LEU A 179 4.91 -7.27 11.51
C LEU A 179 4.12 -5.98 11.34
N LEU A 180 2.94 -6.08 10.73
CA LEU A 180 2.01 -4.97 10.53
C LEU A 180 0.66 -5.29 11.16
N ALA A 181 -0.02 -4.28 11.71
CA ALA A 181 -1.46 -4.32 11.91
C ALA A 181 -2.12 -3.35 10.93
N VAL A 182 -2.96 -3.87 10.03
CA VAL A 182 -3.63 -3.07 8.99
C VAL A 182 -5.10 -2.92 9.35
N HIS A 183 -5.52 -1.67 9.54
CA HIS A 183 -6.87 -1.28 9.91
C HIS A 183 -7.60 -0.69 8.70
N VAL A 184 -8.75 -1.26 8.37
CA VAL A 184 -9.64 -0.85 7.26
C VAL A 184 -11.10 -0.90 7.72
N PRO A 185 -12.06 -0.32 6.99
CA PRO A 185 -13.47 -0.56 7.27
C PRO A 185 -13.78 -2.05 7.17
N LYS A 186 -14.60 -2.57 8.10
CA LYS A 186 -14.87 -4.00 8.26
C LYS A 186 -15.21 -4.78 6.96
N PRO A 187 -15.98 -4.23 6.00
CA PRO A 187 -16.27 -4.95 4.76
C PRO A 187 -15.06 -5.09 3.84
N VAL A 188 -14.07 -4.20 3.93
CA VAL A 188 -12.98 -4.09 2.96
C VAL A 188 -12.00 -5.25 3.11
N GLU A 189 -11.81 -5.99 2.03
CA GLU A 189 -10.86 -7.10 1.99
C GLU A 189 -9.42 -6.62 1.77
N ILE A 190 -8.51 -7.25 2.51
CA ILE A 190 -7.06 -7.13 2.35
C ILE A 190 -6.49 -8.51 2.05
N PHE A 191 -5.57 -8.60 1.10
CA PHE A 191 -4.88 -9.86 0.82
C PHE A 191 -3.43 -9.64 0.42
N VAL A 192 -2.58 -10.59 0.83
CA VAL A 192 -1.17 -10.64 0.45
C VAL A 192 -1.02 -11.42 -0.84
N ARG A 193 -0.24 -10.91 -1.78
CA ARG A 193 0.01 -11.57 -3.07
C ARG A 193 1.49 -11.43 -3.48
N PRO A 194 1.95 -12.21 -4.47
CA PRO A 194 3.25 -11.99 -5.09
C PRO A 194 3.37 -10.56 -5.62
N PRO A 195 4.56 -9.95 -5.51
CA PRO A 195 4.76 -8.56 -5.93
C PRO A 195 4.56 -8.41 -7.44
N ILE A 196 3.90 -7.33 -7.85
CA ILE A 196 3.80 -6.99 -9.27
C ILE A 196 5.10 -6.30 -9.72
N PRO A 197 5.70 -6.68 -10.87
CA PRO A 197 6.84 -5.97 -11.42
C PRO A 197 6.43 -4.59 -11.94
N VAL A 198 6.67 -3.54 -11.14
CA VAL A 198 6.32 -2.16 -11.52
C VAL A 198 7.57 -1.38 -11.96
N GLY A 199 7.51 -0.83 -13.17
CA GLY A 199 8.54 0.05 -13.70
C GLY A 199 9.87 -0.67 -13.98
N LYS A 200 10.98 0.09 -14.01
CA LYS A 200 12.30 -0.45 -14.35
C LYS A 200 12.84 -1.44 -13.31
N ALA A 201 12.66 -1.16 -12.02
CA ALA A 201 13.10 -2.07 -10.96
C ALA A 201 12.39 -3.42 -11.03
N GLY A 202 11.10 -3.45 -11.41
CA GLY A 202 10.39 -4.69 -11.68
C GLY A 202 11.09 -5.57 -12.71
N ALA A 203 11.70 -4.97 -13.74
CA ALA A 203 12.41 -5.72 -14.78
C ALA A 203 13.76 -6.30 -14.31
N GLU A 204 14.33 -5.81 -13.21
CA GLU A 204 15.62 -6.28 -12.69
C GLU A 204 15.49 -7.60 -11.92
N TRP A 205 14.39 -7.78 -11.18
CA TRP A 205 14.17 -8.98 -10.36
C TRP A 205 13.11 -9.93 -10.92
N TYR A 206 12.20 -9.46 -11.78
CA TYR A 206 11.15 -10.31 -12.32
C TYR A 206 11.68 -11.23 -13.40
N GLN A 207 11.78 -12.50 -13.07
CA GLN A 207 12.12 -13.54 -14.03
C GLN A 207 10.84 -13.99 -14.75
N TYR A 208 10.76 -13.72 -16.05
CA TYR A 208 9.70 -14.31 -16.86
C TYR A 208 9.87 -15.82 -16.83
N ARG A 209 8.80 -16.53 -16.45
CA ARG A 209 8.77 -17.97 -16.64
C ARG A 209 8.82 -18.24 -18.14
N GLU A 210 9.86 -18.93 -18.58
CA GLU A 210 9.90 -19.46 -19.94
C GLU A 210 8.75 -20.44 -20.13
N LEU A 211 8.02 -20.28 -21.23
CA LEU A 211 6.94 -21.18 -21.59
C LEU A 211 7.55 -22.48 -22.09
N THR A 212 6.95 -23.60 -21.72
CA THR A 212 7.30 -24.88 -22.33
C THR A 212 6.84 -24.89 -23.81
N ASP A 213 7.47 -25.70 -24.66
CA ASP A 213 7.08 -25.82 -26.08
C ASP A 213 5.58 -26.08 -26.26
N LYS A 214 5.00 -26.91 -25.38
CA LYS A 214 3.54 -27.20 -25.36
C LYS A 214 2.68 -25.98 -25.03
N GLU A 215 3.11 -25.14 -24.09
CA GLU A 215 2.40 -23.91 -23.73
C GLU A 215 2.54 -22.85 -24.84
N GLN A 216 3.67 -22.84 -25.53
CA GLN A 216 3.91 -21.97 -26.69
C GLN A 216 2.99 -22.31 -27.86
N GLU A 217 2.78 -23.60 -28.15
CA GLU A 217 1.91 -24.08 -29.23
C GLU A 217 0.42 -23.81 -28.97
N THR A 218 -0.01 -23.89 -27.70
CA THR A 218 -1.41 -23.69 -27.28
C THR A 218 -1.79 -22.22 -27.09
N ARG A 219 -0.80 -21.31 -27.13
CA ARG A 219 -1.04 -19.88 -27.01
C ARG A 219 -1.95 -19.39 -28.14
N PRO A 220 -2.97 -18.54 -27.85
CA PRO A 220 -3.77 -17.92 -28.89
C PRO A 220 -2.87 -17.19 -29.90
N LYS A 221 -2.90 -17.66 -31.15
CA LYS A 221 -2.17 -17.04 -32.26
C LYS A 221 -2.92 -15.78 -32.68
N TRP A 222 -2.26 -14.64 -32.55
CA TRP A 222 -2.78 -13.37 -33.07
C TRP A 222 -2.53 -13.35 -34.57
N TYR A 223 -3.60 -13.37 -35.35
CA TYR A 223 -3.55 -13.07 -36.77
C TYR A 223 -3.85 -11.57 -36.90
N PHE A 224 -2.85 -10.80 -37.32
CA PHE A 224 -3.01 -9.37 -37.64
C PHE A 224 -3.56 -9.20 -39.05
#